data_AF-A0A4Q7ZRM3-F1
#
_entry.id   AF-A0A4Q7ZRM3-F1
#
_cell.length_a   1.000
_cell.length_b   1.000
_cell.length_c   1.000
_cell.angle_alpha   90.00
_cell.angle_beta   90.00
_cell.angle_gamma   90.00
#
_symmetry.space_group_name_H-M   'P 1'
#
loop_
_entity.id
_entity.type
_entity.pdbx_description
1 polymer ?
#
loop_
_entity_poly.entity_id
_entity_poly.type
_entity_poly.pdbx_seq_one_letter_code
_entity_poly.pdbx_strand_id
1 'polypeptide(L)'
;MPKRLLRLFVIFVAGLSISTMVAAPALATESDPRSPTPARTATQAPIAEVRPAERSLANANAATATELTPLAPALPPGVSTRTWSVEDFVELFERKYGRPMTQDERNALARGCIGVTTVNLERGNINPPLGMSFGTFATSRDVQNAINDILATNPSRTQFVAAVAQHPLLSRIDNVTDSLPGGPTSQWTAVIFSKRFYSKQDPSWTDEQADQAFRPDPATGQVDMTDYRYRAKPGYVNFDYGWLDEGSGNWWHANHAEPGMKVYQSTLRHYSRPLLDFDRQVFSVTFGRVHP
;
A
#
# COMPACT_ATOMS: atom_id res chain seq x y z
N MET A 1 -50.16 21.81 -64.72
CA MET A 1 -50.41 23.15 -64.16
C MET A 1 -49.56 23.32 -62.90
N PRO A 2 -48.61 24.26 -62.86
CA PRO A 2 -47.69 24.42 -61.73
C PRO A 2 -48.26 25.41 -60.70
N LYS A 3 -48.07 25.14 -59.41
CA LYS A 3 -48.12 26.16 -58.36
C LYS A 3 -46.76 26.22 -57.66
N ARG A 4 -46.16 27.41 -57.78
CA ARG A 4 -44.94 27.86 -57.11
C ARG A 4 -45.22 28.08 -55.62
N LEU A 5 -44.28 27.70 -54.76
CA LEU A 5 -44.02 28.35 -53.46
C LEU A 5 -42.49 28.25 -53.23
N LEU A 6 -41.77 29.32 -53.57
CA LEU A 6 -41.27 30.39 -52.69
C LEU A 6 -40.19 29.89 -51.70
N ARG A 7 -38.95 30.20 -52.05
CA ARG A 7 -37.73 30.03 -51.25
C ARG A 7 -37.74 31.02 -50.08
N LEU A 8 -37.41 30.54 -48.89
CA LEU A 8 -36.93 31.38 -47.79
C LEU A 8 -35.47 30.97 -47.50
N PHE A 9 -34.54 31.90 -47.74
CA PHE A 9 -33.15 31.78 -47.32
C PHE A 9 -33.05 32.19 -45.85
N VAL A 10 -32.56 31.29 -45.00
CA VAL A 10 -32.12 31.63 -43.64
C VAL A 10 -30.60 31.45 -43.60
N ILE A 11 -29.91 32.56 -43.36
CA ILE A 11 -28.47 32.64 -43.16
C ILE A 11 -28.20 32.24 -41.69
N PHE A 12 -27.49 31.13 -41.48
CA PHE A 12 -26.94 30.80 -40.16
C PHE A 12 -25.57 31.47 -40.01
N VAL A 13 -25.48 32.45 -39.12
CA VAL A 13 -24.22 33.04 -38.66
C VAL A 13 -23.62 32.12 -37.60
N ALA A 14 -22.39 31.68 -37.83
CA ALA A 14 -21.60 30.88 -36.90
C ALA A 14 -21.29 31.69 -35.63
N GLY A 15 -21.83 31.26 -34.50
CA GLY A 15 -21.42 31.71 -33.16
C GLY A 15 -20.28 30.84 -32.66
N LEU A 16 -19.05 31.36 -32.72
CA LEU A 16 -17.87 30.78 -32.08
C LEU A 16 -17.98 31.05 -30.57
N SER A 17 -18.46 30.08 -29.78
CA SER A 17 -18.36 30.14 -28.33
C SER A 17 -16.98 29.67 -27.90
N ILE A 18 -16.13 30.62 -27.49
CA ILE A 18 -14.89 30.35 -26.77
C ILE A 18 -15.28 29.97 -25.34
N SER A 19 -15.36 28.67 -25.06
CA SER A 19 -15.46 28.16 -23.70
C SER A 19 -14.15 28.45 -22.97
N THR A 20 -14.15 29.48 -22.13
CA THR A 20 -13.13 29.67 -21.10
C THR A 20 -13.14 28.46 -20.17
N MET A 21 -12.07 27.67 -20.21
CA MET A 21 -11.80 26.64 -19.20
C MET A 21 -11.66 27.33 -17.84
N VAL A 22 -12.68 27.16 -17.00
CA VAL A 22 -12.59 27.50 -15.58
C VAL A 22 -11.71 26.43 -14.94
N ALA A 23 -10.55 26.86 -14.42
CA ALA A 23 -9.68 26.01 -13.63
C ALA A 23 -10.46 25.44 -12.43
N ALA A 24 -10.41 24.11 -12.27
CA ALA A 24 -10.96 23.44 -11.11
C ALA A 24 -10.31 23.99 -9.82
N PRO A 25 -11.08 24.22 -8.74
CA PRO A 25 -10.50 24.68 -7.49
C PRO A 25 -9.62 23.57 -6.91
N ALA A 26 -8.46 23.97 -6.39
CA ALA A 26 -7.60 23.10 -5.61
C ALA A 26 -8.41 22.48 -4.46
N LEU A 27 -8.48 21.15 -4.42
CA LEU A 27 -9.04 20.39 -3.30
C LEU A 27 -8.30 20.80 -2.03
N ALA A 28 -9.01 21.47 -1.13
CA ALA A 28 -8.49 21.80 0.20
C ALA A 28 -8.11 20.50 0.91
N THR A 29 -6.86 20.41 1.35
CA THR A 29 -6.39 19.34 2.22
C THR A 29 -7.12 19.46 3.56
N GLU A 30 -8.05 18.55 3.81
CA GLU A 30 -8.72 18.40 5.11
C GLU A 30 -7.64 18.24 6.19
N SER A 31 -7.60 19.16 7.17
CA SER A 31 -6.65 19.07 8.28
C SER A 31 -7.06 17.94 9.22
N ASP A 32 -6.22 16.92 9.38
CA ASP A 32 -6.47 15.77 10.28
C ASP A 32 -6.34 16.22 11.75
N PRO A 33 -7.41 16.16 12.57
CA PRO A 33 -7.37 16.61 13.96
C PRO A 33 -6.42 15.79 14.85
N ARG A 34 -5.89 14.66 14.36
CA ARG A 34 -4.90 13.82 15.05
C ARG A 34 -3.46 14.24 14.78
N SER A 35 -3.23 15.16 13.86
CA SER A 35 -1.91 15.74 13.64
C SER A 35 -1.61 16.76 14.74
N PRO A 36 -0.49 16.64 15.46
CA PRO A 36 -0.15 17.60 16.51
C PRO A 36 0.07 18.99 15.91
N THR A 37 -0.33 20.04 16.66
CA THR A 37 0.10 21.42 16.40
C THR A 37 1.62 21.47 16.30
N PRO A 38 2.25 22.24 15.38
CA PRO A 38 3.70 22.18 15.17
C PRO A 38 4.47 22.57 16.44
N ALA A 39 4.85 21.58 17.24
CA ALA A 39 5.81 21.76 18.32
C ALA A 39 7.20 21.56 17.73
N ARG A 40 8.11 22.51 17.99
CA ARG A 40 9.56 22.29 17.81
C ARG A 40 9.91 21.05 18.63
N THR A 41 10.27 19.95 17.98
CA THR A 41 11.47 19.10 18.24
C THR A 41 11.29 17.70 17.64
N ALA A 42 12.26 17.35 16.79
CA ALA A 42 12.74 16.04 16.33
C ALA A 42 12.86 16.09 14.81
N THR A 43 14.04 16.44 14.33
CA THR A 43 14.40 16.45 12.92
C THR A 43 14.39 14.99 12.41
N GLN A 44 13.21 14.46 12.06
CA GLN A 44 13.13 13.26 11.25
C GLN A 44 13.82 13.56 9.92
N ALA A 45 14.82 12.75 9.56
CA ALA A 45 15.42 12.81 8.24
C ALA A 45 14.31 12.77 7.19
N PRO A 46 14.41 13.54 6.09
CA PRO A 46 13.37 13.58 5.08
C PRO A 46 13.11 12.17 4.55
N ILE A 47 11.90 11.65 4.77
CA ILE A 47 11.45 10.40 4.15
C ILE A 47 11.42 10.64 2.64
N ALA A 48 12.26 9.90 1.91
CA ALA A 48 12.27 9.95 0.46
C ALA A 48 10.96 9.38 -0.10
N GLU A 49 10.40 10.02 -1.12
CA GLU A 49 9.23 9.46 -1.81
C GLU A 49 9.62 8.19 -2.56
N VAL A 50 8.70 7.23 -2.57
CA VAL A 50 8.88 5.97 -3.29
C VAL A 50 8.66 6.25 -4.78
N ARG A 51 9.68 5.98 -5.58
CA ARG A 51 9.52 5.97 -7.03
C ARG A 51 8.80 4.67 -7.43
N PRO A 52 7.94 4.69 -8.45
CA PRO A 52 7.44 3.46 -9.07
C PRO A 52 8.60 2.50 -9.35
N ALA A 53 8.37 1.20 -9.17
CA ALA A 53 9.43 0.22 -9.37
C ALA A 53 9.94 0.28 -10.82
N GLU A 54 11.18 0.77 -11.01
CA GLU A 54 11.87 0.80 -12.32
C GLU A 54 12.31 -0.61 -12.78
N ARG A 55 11.86 -1.70 -12.12
CA ARG A 55 12.14 -3.06 -12.61
C ARG A 55 11.77 -3.09 -14.08
N SER A 56 12.81 -3.22 -14.90
CA SER A 56 12.67 -3.35 -16.34
C SER A 56 11.64 -4.44 -16.58
N LEU A 57 10.51 -4.04 -17.18
CA LEU A 57 9.50 -4.94 -17.74
C LEU A 57 10.15 -6.04 -18.61
N ALA A 58 11.42 -5.88 -19.02
CA ALA A 58 12.20 -6.87 -19.75
C ALA A 58 12.36 -8.22 -19.04
N ASN A 59 12.28 -8.29 -17.70
CA ASN A 59 12.41 -9.55 -16.94
C ASN A 59 11.15 -9.94 -16.17
N ALA A 60 10.08 -9.14 -16.24
CA ALA A 60 8.80 -9.47 -15.61
C ALA A 60 8.08 -10.53 -16.46
N ASN A 61 7.78 -11.68 -15.87
CA ASN A 61 6.79 -12.58 -16.49
C ASN A 61 5.40 -11.89 -16.44
N ALA A 62 4.45 -12.34 -17.27
CA ALA A 62 3.11 -11.71 -17.36
C ALA A 62 2.42 -11.55 -15.99
N ALA A 63 2.65 -12.53 -15.13
CA ALA A 63 2.23 -12.60 -13.75
C ALA A 63 2.78 -11.43 -12.89
N THR A 64 4.04 -11.06 -13.08
CA THR A 64 4.66 -9.87 -12.45
C THR A 64 4.17 -8.57 -13.08
N ALA A 65 3.78 -8.59 -14.36
CA ALA A 65 3.27 -7.40 -15.06
C ALA A 65 1.88 -6.97 -14.55
N THR A 66 1.00 -7.92 -14.20
CA THR A 66 -0.28 -7.63 -13.54
C THR A 66 -0.06 -6.96 -12.19
N GLU A 67 0.90 -7.45 -11.39
CA GLU A 67 1.20 -6.85 -10.08
C GLU A 67 1.76 -5.42 -10.19
N LEU A 68 2.60 -5.17 -11.20
CA LEU A 68 3.14 -3.84 -11.51
C LEU A 68 2.12 -2.90 -12.16
N THR A 69 0.96 -3.40 -12.59
CA THR A 69 -0.12 -2.53 -13.07
C THR A 69 -0.74 -1.82 -11.86
N PRO A 70 -0.71 -0.47 -11.82
CA PRO A 70 -1.21 0.23 -10.67
C PRO A 70 -2.74 0.15 -10.57
N LEU A 71 -3.27 0.16 -9.34
CA LEU A 71 -4.73 0.17 -9.12
C LEU A 71 -5.35 1.46 -9.67
N ALA A 72 -4.67 2.59 -9.47
CA ALA A 72 -5.06 3.89 -10.00
C ALA A 72 -3.82 4.65 -10.53
N PRO A 73 -4.00 5.66 -11.39
CA PRO A 73 -2.89 6.53 -11.79
C PRO A 73 -2.15 7.10 -10.57
N ALA A 74 -0.83 7.24 -10.69
CA ALA A 74 -0.01 7.86 -9.66
C ALA A 74 -0.53 9.26 -9.30
N LEU A 75 -0.36 9.63 -8.02
CA LEU A 75 -0.71 10.98 -7.57
C LEU A 75 0.07 12.04 -8.36
N PRO A 76 -0.60 13.11 -8.86
CA PRO A 76 0.09 14.21 -9.53
C PRO A 76 1.12 14.90 -8.63
N PRO A 77 2.14 15.55 -9.21
CA PRO A 77 3.08 16.36 -8.43
C PRO A 77 2.36 17.36 -7.52
N GLY A 78 2.76 17.41 -6.25
CA GLY A 78 2.17 18.29 -5.23
C GLY A 78 0.91 17.74 -4.55
N VAL A 79 0.35 16.62 -5.00
CA VAL A 79 -0.79 15.96 -4.35
C VAL A 79 -0.28 14.88 -3.39
N SER A 80 -0.51 15.04 -2.09
CA SER A 80 -0.01 14.11 -1.07
C SER A 80 -0.96 12.93 -0.80
N THR A 81 -2.25 13.09 -1.10
CA THR A 81 -3.26 12.06 -0.89
C THR A 81 -4.47 12.28 -1.80
N ARG A 82 -5.19 11.20 -2.12
CA ARG A 82 -6.49 11.18 -2.76
C ARG A 82 -7.42 10.25 -1.98
N THR A 83 -8.67 10.66 -1.84
CA THR A 83 -9.72 9.86 -1.19
C THR A 83 -10.55 9.16 -2.26
N TRP A 84 -10.96 7.93 -1.96
CA TRP A 84 -11.78 7.06 -2.77
C TRP A 84 -12.96 6.54 -1.93
N SER A 85 -14.13 6.40 -2.55
CA SER A 85 -15.20 5.59 -1.95
C SER A 85 -14.79 4.11 -1.93
N VAL A 86 -15.47 3.31 -1.13
CA VAL A 86 -15.23 1.86 -1.11
C VAL A 86 -15.63 1.24 -2.45
N GLU A 87 -16.72 1.72 -3.05
CA GLU A 87 -17.20 1.31 -4.36
C GLU A 87 -16.18 1.61 -5.46
N ASP A 88 -15.62 2.83 -5.51
CA ASP A 88 -14.59 3.18 -6.49
C ASP A 88 -13.35 2.29 -6.33
N PHE A 89 -12.92 2.04 -5.09
CA PHE A 89 -11.78 1.16 -4.84
C PHE A 89 -12.04 -0.28 -5.32
N VAL A 90 -13.26 -0.79 -5.10
CA VAL A 90 -13.67 -2.09 -5.62
C VAL A 90 -13.61 -2.11 -7.15
N GLU A 91 -14.10 -1.08 -7.84
CA GLU A 91 -14.02 -1.01 -9.30
C GLU A 91 -12.58 -1.00 -9.83
N LEU A 92 -11.66 -0.33 -9.13
CA LEU A 92 -10.24 -0.34 -9.47
C LEU A 92 -9.63 -1.74 -9.27
N PHE A 93 -9.95 -2.39 -8.15
CA PHE A 93 -9.52 -3.75 -7.85
C PHE A 93 -10.02 -4.74 -8.92
N GLU A 94 -11.32 -4.71 -9.23
CA GLU A 94 -11.93 -5.61 -10.20
C GLU A 94 -11.37 -5.40 -11.62
N ARG A 95 -11.03 -4.16 -11.96
CA ARG A 95 -10.38 -3.83 -13.22
C ARG A 95 -8.94 -4.35 -13.29
N LYS A 96 -8.14 -4.17 -12.23
CA LYS A 96 -6.76 -4.66 -12.18
C LYS A 96 -6.70 -6.17 -12.32
N TYR A 97 -7.60 -6.87 -11.63
CA TYR A 97 -7.56 -8.33 -11.52
C TYR A 97 -8.51 -9.07 -12.47
N GLY A 98 -9.25 -8.34 -13.30
CA GLY A 98 -10.10 -8.90 -14.35
C GLY A 98 -11.25 -9.77 -13.84
N ARG A 99 -11.65 -9.62 -12.57
CA ARG A 99 -12.73 -10.40 -11.95
C ARG A 99 -13.47 -9.58 -10.89
N PRO A 100 -14.73 -9.92 -10.59
CA PRO A 100 -15.43 -9.33 -9.46
C PRO A 100 -14.74 -9.64 -8.13
N MET A 101 -14.82 -8.70 -7.19
CA MET A 101 -14.44 -8.91 -5.81
C MET A 101 -15.49 -9.79 -5.14
N THR A 102 -15.05 -10.92 -4.60
CA THR A 102 -15.90 -11.90 -3.92
C THR A 102 -16.49 -11.33 -2.63
N GLN A 103 -17.52 -11.98 -2.09
CA GLN A 103 -18.12 -11.55 -0.83
C GLN A 103 -17.12 -11.63 0.34
N ASP A 104 -16.25 -12.64 0.38
CA ASP A 104 -15.24 -12.79 1.42
C ASP A 104 -14.18 -11.68 1.36
N GLU A 105 -13.81 -11.24 0.15
CA GLU A 105 -12.92 -10.10 -0.04
C GLU A 105 -13.60 -8.79 0.34
N ARG A 106 -14.88 -8.61 0.02
CA ARG A 106 -15.65 -7.43 0.47
C ARG A 106 -15.76 -7.38 1.99
N ASN A 107 -15.99 -8.54 2.63
CA ASN A 107 -16.00 -8.66 4.08
C ASN A 107 -14.63 -8.37 4.69
N ALA A 108 -13.54 -8.77 4.02
CA ALA A 108 -12.19 -8.44 4.43
C ALA A 108 -11.91 -6.94 4.29
N LEU A 109 -12.26 -6.34 3.14
CA LEU A 109 -12.09 -4.92 2.84
C LEU A 109 -12.81 -4.04 3.86
N ALA A 110 -14.04 -4.40 4.24
CA ALA A 110 -14.86 -3.68 5.21
C ALA A 110 -14.22 -3.53 6.61
N ARG A 111 -13.10 -4.22 6.88
CA ARG A 111 -12.32 -4.10 8.12
C ARG A 111 -11.41 -2.85 8.16
N GLY A 112 -11.45 -2.00 7.13
CA GLY A 112 -10.69 -0.75 7.08
C GLY A 112 -9.28 -0.95 6.52
N CYS A 113 -8.28 -0.26 7.08
CA CYS A 113 -6.91 -0.24 6.57
C CYS A 113 -6.30 -1.64 6.43
N ILE A 114 -6.53 -2.52 7.41
CA ILE A 114 -6.07 -3.91 7.34
C ILE A 114 -6.73 -4.68 6.19
N GLY A 115 -7.99 -4.37 5.89
CA GLY A 115 -8.77 -4.97 4.81
C GLY A 115 -8.17 -4.67 3.45
N VAL A 116 -7.74 -3.43 3.22
CA VAL A 116 -7.05 -3.02 1.98
C VAL A 116 -5.80 -3.87 1.73
N THR A 117 -4.97 -4.08 2.76
CA THR A 117 -3.80 -4.97 2.61
C THR A 117 -4.23 -6.43 2.43
N THR A 118 -5.19 -6.93 3.20
CA THR A 118 -5.65 -8.33 3.12
C THR A 118 -6.16 -8.70 1.72
N VAL A 119 -6.98 -7.86 1.08
CA VAL A 119 -7.50 -8.18 -0.26
C VAL A 119 -6.40 -8.17 -1.32
N ASN A 120 -5.43 -7.23 -1.24
CA ASN A 120 -4.31 -7.17 -2.18
C ASN A 120 -3.28 -8.31 -1.97
N LEU A 121 -3.27 -8.97 -0.81
CA LEU A 121 -2.44 -10.16 -0.61
C LEU A 121 -2.97 -11.39 -1.35
N GLU A 122 -4.26 -11.41 -1.70
CA GLU A 122 -4.88 -12.54 -2.43
C GLU A 122 -4.72 -13.91 -1.73
N ARG A 123 -4.63 -13.89 -0.40
CA ARG A 123 -4.39 -15.08 0.44
C ARG A 123 -5.58 -15.44 1.33
N GLY A 124 -6.77 -15.00 0.92
CA GLY A 124 -7.99 -15.09 1.72
C GLY A 124 -7.98 -14.08 2.87
N ASN A 125 -8.95 -14.23 3.78
CA ASN A 125 -9.17 -13.31 4.89
C ASN A 125 -8.22 -13.56 6.07
N ILE A 126 -6.92 -13.31 5.85
CA ILE A 126 -5.88 -13.40 6.88
C ILE A 126 -5.41 -12.02 7.32
N ASN A 127 -4.94 -11.90 8.57
CA ASN A 127 -4.18 -10.72 8.97
C ASN A 127 -2.84 -10.68 8.22
N PRO A 128 -2.40 -9.51 7.73
CA PRO A 128 -1.11 -9.39 7.05
C PRO A 128 0.04 -9.90 7.96
N PRO A 129 0.83 -10.88 7.51
CA PRO A 129 1.91 -11.47 8.32
C PRO A 129 3.02 -10.47 8.62
N LEU A 130 3.53 -10.48 9.85
CA LEU A 130 4.53 -9.52 10.33
C LEU A 130 5.93 -10.13 10.53
N GLY A 131 6.14 -11.39 10.14
CA GLY A 131 7.38 -12.15 10.40
C GLY A 131 8.64 -11.58 9.74
N MET A 132 8.49 -10.78 8.67
CA MET A 132 9.58 -10.07 8.00
C MET A 132 9.30 -8.56 8.01
N SER A 133 9.36 -7.94 9.18
CA SER A 133 9.15 -6.50 9.38
C SER A 133 10.47 -5.77 9.53
N PHE A 134 10.60 -4.58 8.96
CA PHE A 134 11.84 -3.80 8.95
C PHE A 134 11.60 -2.35 9.37
N GLY A 135 12.61 -1.74 10.00
CA GLY A 135 12.53 -0.36 10.48
C GLY A 135 12.53 0.69 9.36
N THR A 136 13.00 0.34 8.16
CA THR A 136 13.08 1.28 7.04
C THR A 136 12.54 0.67 5.75
N PHE A 137 12.01 1.55 4.89
CA PHE A 137 11.53 1.14 3.57
C PHE A 137 12.66 0.57 2.70
N ALA A 138 13.85 1.18 2.74
CA ALA A 138 15.01 0.72 1.96
C ALA A 138 15.39 -0.73 2.29
N THR A 139 15.48 -1.08 3.57
CA THR A 139 15.76 -2.47 4.01
C THR A 139 14.67 -3.44 3.51
N SER A 140 13.40 -3.07 3.64
CA SER A 140 12.30 -3.92 3.14
C SER A 140 12.37 -4.12 1.62
N ARG A 141 12.79 -3.09 0.87
CA ARG A 141 12.96 -3.14 -0.57
C ARG A 141 14.09 -4.08 -0.99
N ASP A 142 15.23 -4.02 -0.29
CA ASP A 142 16.37 -4.91 -0.57
C ASP A 142 15.98 -6.38 -0.34
N VAL A 143 15.26 -6.67 0.75
CA VAL A 143 14.76 -8.01 1.06
C VAL A 143 13.73 -8.49 0.04
N GLN A 144 12.75 -7.65 -0.31
CA GLN A 144 11.76 -7.96 -1.33
C GLN A 144 12.42 -8.28 -2.68
N ASN A 145 13.38 -7.45 -3.10
CA ASN A 145 14.11 -7.65 -4.35
C ASN A 145 14.86 -8.99 -4.34
N ALA A 146 15.62 -9.28 -3.28
CA ALA A 146 16.35 -10.53 -3.16
C ALA A 146 15.43 -11.77 -3.19
N ILE A 147 14.26 -11.72 -2.53
CA ILE A 147 13.28 -12.81 -2.59
C ILE A 147 12.73 -12.96 -4.01
N ASN A 148 12.34 -11.85 -4.65
CA ASN A 148 11.79 -11.88 -6.00
C ASN A 148 12.81 -12.33 -7.05
N ASP A 149 14.10 -12.06 -6.86
CA ASP A 149 15.16 -12.55 -7.75
C ASP A 149 15.31 -14.08 -7.66
N ILE A 150 15.20 -14.64 -6.46
CA ILE A 150 15.14 -16.10 -6.28
C ILE A 150 13.87 -16.67 -6.94
N LEU A 151 12.70 -16.08 -6.67
CA LEU A 151 11.42 -16.55 -7.22
C LEU A 151 11.36 -16.49 -8.76
N ALA A 152 12.04 -15.53 -9.38
CA ALA A 152 12.11 -15.39 -10.84
C ALA A 152 12.75 -16.62 -11.52
N THR A 153 13.54 -17.41 -10.79
CA THR A 153 14.10 -18.69 -11.28
C THR A 153 13.10 -19.85 -11.29
N ASN A 154 11.86 -19.61 -10.84
CA ASN A 154 10.82 -20.62 -10.62
C ASN A 154 11.33 -21.85 -9.82
N PRO A 155 11.95 -21.64 -8.64
CA PRO A 155 12.58 -22.71 -7.89
C PRO A 155 11.54 -23.63 -7.25
N SER A 156 11.79 -24.93 -7.13
CA SER A 156 11.03 -25.74 -6.18
C SER A 156 11.17 -25.18 -4.75
N ARG A 157 10.25 -25.53 -3.83
CA ARG A 157 10.34 -25.10 -2.42
C ARG A 157 11.70 -25.44 -1.80
N THR A 158 12.24 -26.63 -2.06
CA THR A 158 13.56 -27.03 -1.56
C THR A 158 14.68 -26.16 -2.13
N GLN A 159 14.62 -25.84 -3.44
CA GLN A 159 15.58 -24.93 -4.07
C GLN A 159 15.46 -23.51 -3.51
N PHE A 160 14.25 -23.02 -3.24
CA PHE A 160 14.03 -21.72 -2.60
C PHE A 160 14.68 -21.66 -1.22
N VAL A 161 14.45 -22.66 -0.37
CA VAL A 161 15.06 -22.75 0.98
C VAL A 161 16.59 -22.77 0.88
N ALA A 162 17.16 -23.56 -0.04
CA ALA A 162 18.60 -23.62 -0.25
C ALA A 162 19.17 -22.27 -0.73
N ALA A 163 18.48 -21.60 -1.66
CA ALA A 163 18.89 -20.29 -2.16
C ALA A 163 18.85 -19.21 -1.08
N VAL A 164 17.81 -19.21 -0.24
CA VAL A 164 17.70 -18.30 0.92
C VAL A 164 18.86 -18.52 1.89
N ALA A 165 19.17 -19.77 2.23
CA ALA A 165 20.27 -20.11 3.14
C ALA A 165 21.65 -19.70 2.61
N GLN A 166 21.83 -19.65 1.28
CA GLN A 166 23.08 -19.25 0.64
C GLN A 166 23.16 -17.74 0.35
N HIS A 167 22.04 -17.02 0.41
CA HIS A 167 21.99 -15.61 0.04
C HIS A 167 22.60 -14.72 1.14
N PRO A 168 23.59 -13.85 0.86
CA PRO A 168 24.27 -13.03 1.87
C PRO A 168 23.35 -12.15 2.73
N LEU A 169 22.29 -11.60 2.13
CA LEU A 169 21.23 -10.88 2.85
C LEU A 169 20.25 -11.82 3.56
N LEU A 170 19.51 -12.65 2.80
CA LEU A 170 18.34 -13.40 3.31
C LEU A 170 18.68 -14.48 4.34
N SER A 171 19.89 -15.04 4.31
CA SER A 171 20.35 -16.03 5.31
C SER A 171 20.39 -15.50 6.74
N ARG A 172 20.31 -14.18 6.92
CA ARG A 172 20.32 -13.51 8.22
C ARG A 172 18.95 -12.93 8.61
N ILE A 173 17.93 -13.15 7.78
CA ILE A 173 16.58 -12.61 8.01
C ILE A 173 15.71 -13.75 8.51
N ASP A 174 15.09 -13.54 9.67
CA ASP A 174 14.20 -14.54 10.24
C ASP A 174 12.92 -14.68 9.43
N ASN A 175 12.33 -15.87 9.46
CA ASN A 175 11.02 -16.19 8.88
C ASN A 175 10.89 -16.11 7.34
N VAL A 176 11.98 -15.96 6.57
CA VAL A 176 11.90 -15.91 5.10
C VAL A 176 11.28 -17.19 4.52
N THR A 177 11.78 -18.36 4.94
CA THR A 177 11.29 -19.66 4.46
C THR A 177 9.93 -20.03 5.06
N ASP A 178 9.73 -19.71 6.34
CA ASP A 178 8.52 -20.07 7.09
C ASP A 178 7.32 -19.23 6.64
N SER A 179 7.57 -18.03 6.09
CA SER A 179 6.54 -17.17 5.52
C SER A 179 6.05 -17.62 4.15
N LEU A 180 6.76 -18.52 3.44
CA LEU A 180 6.40 -18.96 2.09
C LEU A 180 5.12 -19.83 2.12
N PRO A 181 3.99 -19.36 1.55
CA PRO A 181 2.74 -20.11 1.59
C PRO A 181 2.83 -21.41 0.78
N GLY A 182 2.00 -22.40 1.14
CA GLY A 182 1.95 -23.69 0.45
C GLY A 182 1.72 -23.59 -1.06
N GLY A 183 2.07 -24.64 -1.81
CA GLY A 183 1.94 -24.67 -3.28
C GLY A 183 3.21 -24.30 -4.05
N PRO A 184 3.13 -24.22 -5.40
CA PRO A 184 4.25 -23.85 -6.26
C PRO A 184 4.74 -22.42 -6.01
N THR A 185 6.06 -22.21 -6.08
CA THR A 185 6.67 -20.89 -5.89
C THR A 185 6.28 -19.88 -6.97
N SER A 186 5.97 -20.34 -8.18
CA SER A 186 5.46 -19.51 -9.29
C SER A 186 4.15 -18.79 -8.98
N GLN A 187 3.42 -19.18 -7.93
CA GLN A 187 2.19 -18.53 -7.51
C GLN A 187 2.42 -17.34 -6.58
N TRP A 188 3.68 -17.05 -6.21
CA TRP A 188 4.00 -16.09 -5.18
C TRP A 188 4.96 -15.01 -5.68
N THR A 189 4.81 -13.81 -5.15
CA THR A 189 5.77 -12.72 -5.27
C THR A 189 5.93 -12.04 -3.91
N ALA A 190 7.12 -11.52 -3.63
CA ALA A 190 7.36 -10.69 -2.47
C ALA A 190 6.77 -9.29 -2.69
N VAL A 191 5.94 -8.85 -1.76
CA VAL A 191 5.25 -7.56 -1.74
C VAL A 191 5.53 -6.83 -0.44
N ILE A 192 5.33 -5.51 -0.43
CA ILE A 192 5.54 -4.67 0.74
C ILE A 192 4.22 -4.06 1.19
N PHE A 193 3.99 -4.07 2.50
CA PHE A 193 3.06 -3.16 3.14
C PHE A 193 3.76 -2.51 4.34
N SER A 194 3.17 -1.45 4.88
CA SER A 194 3.67 -0.78 6.07
C SER A 194 2.60 -0.80 7.15
N LYS A 195 3.04 -0.97 8.40
CA LYS A 195 2.17 -0.95 9.57
C LYS A 195 2.62 0.15 10.52
N ARG A 196 1.69 1.01 10.92
CA ARG A 196 1.87 1.99 12.00
C ARG A 196 1.15 1.51 13.24
N PHE A 197 1.76 1.65 14.41
CA PHE A 197 1.21 1.12 15.66
C PHE A 197 1.80 1.80 16.89
N TYR A 198 1.24 1.47 18.05
CA TYR A 198 1.68 1.93 19.36
C TYR A 198 2.66 0.94 20.01
N SER A 199 3.78 1.40 20.55
CA SER A 199 4.84 0.54 21.11
C SER A 199 4.46 -0.18 22.40
N LYS A 200 3.63 0.42 23.28
CA LYS A 200 3.30 -0.15 24.60
C LYS A 200 2.21 -1.24 24.52
N GLN A 201 2.60 -2.37 23.95
CA GLN A 201 1.73 -3.52 23.71
C GLN A 201 1.40 -4.31 24.98
N ASP A 202 2.23 -4.25 26.01
CA ASP A 202 1.95 -4.79 27.33
C ASP A 202 1.66 -3.66 28.35
N PRO A 203 0.52 -3.69 29.08
CA PRO A 203 0.23 -2.70 30.12
C PRO A 203 1.22 -2.69 31.29
N SER A 204 1.92 -3.80 31.53
CA SER A 204 2.91 -3.90 32.61
C SER A 204 4.26 -3.25 32.28
N TRP A 205 4.52 -2.93 31.01
CA TRP A 205 5.77 -2.28 30.61
C TRP A 205 5.88 -0.87 31.18
N THR A 206 7.09 -0.51 31.60
CA THR A 206 7.46 0.89 31.83
C THR A 206 7.50 1.63 30.49
N ASP A 207 7.51 2.96 30.53
CA ASP A 207 7.63 3.75 29.30
C ASP A 207 9.00 3.52 28.62
N GLU A 208 10.06 3.31 29.39
CA GLU A 208 11.38 2.94 28.86
C GLU A 208 11.34 1.58 28.14
N GLN A 209 10.67 0.57 28.70
CA GLN A 209 10.53 -0.74 28.04
C GLN A 209 9.74 -0.61 26.73
N ALA A 210 8.66 0.17 26.72
CA ALA A 210 7.91 0.46 25.50
C ALA A 210 8.77 1.21 24.46
N ASP A 211 9.60 2.15 24.90
CA ASP A 211 10.51 2.92 24.04
C ASP A 211 11.65 2.07 23.43
N GLN A 212 12.02 0.97 24.09
CA GLN A 212 12.96 -0.02 23.55
C GLN A 212 12.28 -1.10 22.71
N ALA A 213 10.98 -1.35 22.93
CA ALA A 213 10.23 -2.34 22.17
C ALA A 213 10.16 -1.98 20.68
N PHE A 214 10.23 -3.03 19.85
CA PHE A 214 10.14 -2.94 18.39
C PHE A 214 11.21 -2.05 17.75
N ARG A 215 12.39 -1.93 18.37
CA ARG A 215 13.54 -1.31 17.73
C ARG A 215 14.11 -2.27 16.67
N PRO A 216 14.54 -1.75 15.51
CA PRO A 216 15.21 -2.57 14.50
C PRO A 216 16.51 -3.14 15.05
N ASP A 217 16.79 -4.39 14.73
CA ASP A 217 18.10 -4.98 14.90
C ASP A 217 19.14 -4.16 14.12
N PRO A 218 20.27 -3.75 14.73
CA PRO A 218 21.22 -2.86 14.10
C PRO A 218 21.99 -3.51 12.94
N ALA A 219 22.09 -4.84 12.90
CA ALA A 219 22.81 -5.57 11.85
C ALA A 219 21.91 -5.84 10.63
N THR A 220 20.64 -6.19 10.84
CA THR A 220 19.71 -6.62 9.78
C THR A 220 18.65 -5.59 9.45
N GLY A 221 18.35 -4.65 10.35
CA GLY A 221 17.22 -3.73 10.26
C GLY A 221 15.86 -4.40 10.50
N GLN A 222 15.83 -5.70 10.83
CA GLN A 222 14.62 -6.46 11.12
C GLN A 222 14.05 -6.05 12.48
N VAL A 223 12.73 -5.95 12.57
CA VAL A 223 12.00 -5.64 13.80
C VAL A 223 11.28 -6.91 14.24
N ASP A 224 11.56 -7.37 15.44
CA ASP A 224 10.82 -8.48 16.06
C ASP A 224 9.41 -8.01 16.43
N MET A 225 8.40 -8.64 15.83
CA MET A 225 6.98 -8.34 16.02
C MET A 225 6.27 -9.37 16.90
N THR A 226 7.00 -10.30 17.53
CA THR A 226 6.43 -11.41 18.32
C THR A 226 5.57 -10.92 19.50
N ASP A 227 5.98 -9.83 20.16
CA ASP A 227 5.25 -9.25 21.28
C ASP A 227 4.13 -8.28 20.87
N TYR A 228 3.84 -8.13 19.57
CA TYR A 228 2.76 -7.26 19.11
C TYR A 228 1.38 -7.88 19.38
N ARG A 229 0.49 -7.15 20.06
CA ARG A 229 -0.81 -7.64 20.55
C ARG A 229 -2.01 -6.79 20.09
N TYR A 230 -1.85 -6.03 19.02
CA TYR A 230 -2.91 -5.16 18.46
C TYR A 230 -3.50 -4.14 19.45
N ARG A 231 -2.73 -3.77 20.49
CA ARG A 231 -3.19 -2.85 21.53
C ARG A 231 -3.11 -1.41 21.03
N ALA A 232 -4.19 -0.65 21.24
CA ALA A 232 -4.22 0.78 20.98
C ALA A 232 -3.56 1.57 22.10
N LYS A 233 -3.05 2.75 21.75
CA LYS A 233 -2.83 3.80 22.73
C LYS A 233 -4.20 4.23 23.30
N PRO A 234 -4.34 4.40 24.62
CA PRO A 234 -5.62 4.79 25.21
C PRO A 234 -6.19 6.07 24.56
N GLY A 235 -7.41 5.99 24.02
CA GLY A 235 -8.08 7.10 23.35
C GLY A 235 -7.81 7.24 21.84
N TYR A 236 -7.03 6.33 21.24
CA TYR A 236 -6.61 6.38 19.84
C TYR A 236 -6.91 5.06 19.11
N VAL A 237 -6.70 5.02 17.79
CA VAL A 237 -6.82 3.76 17.01
C VAL A 237 -5.62 2.85 17.23
N ASN A 238 -5.78 1.54 17.02
CA ASN A 238 -4.75 0.54 17.33
C ASN A 238 -3.64 0.41 16.27
N PHE A 239 -3.95 0.63 14.99
CA PHE A 239 -2.98 0.54 13.92
C PHE A 239 -3.45 1.25 12.65
N ASP A 240 -2.51 1.43 11.72
CA ASP A 240 -2.78 1.75 10.32
C ASP A 240 -1.98 0.79 9.42
N TYR A 241 -2.56 0.38 8.30
CA TYR A 241 -1.93 -0.49 7.30
C TYR A 241 -1.96 0.22 5.95
N GLY A 242 -0.79 0.34 5.33
CA GLY A 242 -0.60 0.88 3.99
C GLY A 242 -0.04 -0.18 3.06
N TRP A 243 -0.80 -0.56 2.03
CA TRP A 243 -0.35 -1.42 0.94
C TRP A 243 0.48 -0.61 -0.06
N LEU A 244 1.68 -1.07 -0.42
CA LEU A 244 2.46 -0.43 -1.48
C LEU A 244 1.95 -0.86 -2.85
N ASP A 245 1.45 0.09 -3.63
CA ASP A 245 1.21 -0.10 -5.06
C ASP A 245 2.50 0.20 -5.83
N GLU A 246 3.18 -0.87 -6.26
CA GLU A 246 4.47 -0.81 -6.97
C GLU A 246 4.41 -0.04 -8.29
N GLY A 247 3.26 -0.07 -8.96
CA GLY A 247 3.05 0.58 -10.26
C GLY A 247 2.96 2.10 -10.14
N SER A 248 2.47 2.61 -9.01
CA SER A 248 2.30 4.04 -8.77
C SER A 248 3.29 4.61 -7.76
N GLY A 249 3.92 3.77 -6.94
CA GLY A 249 4.71 4.19 -5.79
C GLY A 249 3.88 4.79 -4.65
N ASN A 250 2.55 4.64 -4.70
CA ASN A 250 1.64 5.17 -3.67
C ASN A 250 1.23 4.10 -2.66
N TRP A 251 0.74 4.55 -1.51
CA TRP A 251 0.35 3.73 -0.37
C TRP A 251 -1.17 3.76 -0.19
N TRP A 252 -1.79 2.59 -0.24
CA TRP A 252 -3.23 2.41 -0.09
C TRP A 252 -3.58 2.04 1.35
N HIS A 253 -4.39 2.86 2.01
CA HIS A 253 -4.86 2.66 3.39
C HIS A 253 -6.31 3.14 3.55
N ALA A 254 -6.86 3.10 4.76
CA ALA A 254 -8.23 3.57 5.01
C ALA A 254 -8.38 4.16 6.42
N ASN A 255 -9.40 4.98 6.62
CA ASN A 255 -9.67 5.63 7.92
C ASN A 255 -10.05 4.65 9.04
N HIS A 256 -11.03 3.78 8.80
CA HIS A 256 -11.59 2.83 9.76
C HIS A 256 -12.40 1.73 9.04
N ALA A 257 -12.92 0.77 9.80
CA ALA A 257 -13.86 -0.25 9.31
C ALA A 257 -15.24 0.35 8.98
N GLU A 258 -16.02 -0.34 8.16
CA GLU A 258 -17.40 0.06 7.87
C GLU A 258 -18.31 0.08 9.11
N PRO A 259 -19.35 0.93 9.14
CA PRO A 259 -19.80 1.86 8.10
C PRO A 259 -19.01 3.19 8.05
N GLY A 260 -18.98 3.84 6.89
CA GLY A 260 -18.37 5.15 6.68
C GLY A 260 -16.88 5.09 6.31
N MET A 261 -16.41 3.92 5.86
CA MET A 261 -15.05 3.72 5.41
C MET A 261 -14.73 4.59 4.20
N LYS A 262 -13.51 5.14 4.18
CA LYS A 262 -12.91 5.85 3.06
C LYS A 262 -11.54 5.26 2.80
N VAL A 263 -11.24 5.00 1.53
CA VAL A 263 -9.94 4.50 1.11
C VAL A 263 -9.08 5.68 0.68
N TYR A 264 -7.79 5.62 0.98
CA TYR A 264 -6.82 6.65 0.66
C TYR A 264 -5.69 6.08 -0.18
N GLN A 265 -5.34 6.78 -1.25
CA GLN A 265 -4.09 6.63 -1.98
C GLN A 265 -3.18 7.78 -1.55
N SER A 266 -2.04 7.50 -0.93
CA SER A 266 -1.16 8.51 -0.34
C SER A 266 0.28 8.39 -0.81
N THR A 267 1.02 9.50 -0.78
CA THR A 267 2.48 9.43 -0.85
C THR A 267 3.04 8.82 0.44
N LEU A 268 4.29 8.31 0.42
CA LEU A 268 4.88 7.72 1.63
C LEU A 268 5.00 8.78 2.72
N ARG A 269 5.39 10.00 2.36
CA ARG A 269 5.48 11.12 3.32
C ARG A 269 4.15 11.37 4.02
N HIS A 270 3.04 11.37 3.27
CA HIS A 270 1.72 11.61 3.85
C HIS A 270 1.29 10.46 4.76
N TYR A 271 1.48 9.21 4.31
CA TYR A 271 1.16 8.02 5.09
C TYR A 271 1.99 7.96 6.39
N SER A 272 3.27 8.32 6.34
CA SER A 272 4.20 8.30 7.47
C SER A 272 4.20 9.58 8.32
N ARG A 273 3.28 10.53 8.08
CA ARG A 273 3.24 11.79 8.84
C ARG A 273 3.05 11.54 10.34
N PRO A 274 3.59 12.38 11.23
CA PRO A 274 3.34 12.27 12.67
C PRO A 274 1.84 12.26 13.00
N LEU A 275 1.41 11.27 13.78
CA LEU A 275 0.07 11.15 14.36
C LEU A 275 0.21 10.78 15.83
N LEU A 276 -0.74 11.20 16.66
CA LEU A 276 -0.72 10.93 18.11
C LEU A 276 -0.92 9.46 18.46
N ASP A 277 -1.57 8.70 17.56
CA ASP A 277 -1.93 7.29 17.73
C ASP A 277 -0.71 6.36 17.73
N PHE A 278 0.31 6.69 16.94
CA PHE A 278 1.39 5.77 16.56
C PHE A 278 2.77 6.37 16.82
N ASP A 279 3.62 5.60 17.48
CA ASP A 279 5.03 5.92 17.74
C ASP A 279 6.00 4.90 17.10
N ARG A 280 5.46 3.92 16.37
CA ARG A 280 6.22 2.96 15.57
C ARG A 280 5.64 2.85 14.17
N GLN A 281 6.53 2.61 13.21
CA GLN A 281 6.19 2.24 11.86
C GLN A 281 7.18 1.19 11.37
N VAL A 282 6.67 0.12 10.78
CA VAL A 282 7.47 -0.91 10.12
C VAL A 282 7.06 -1.04 8.66
N PHE A 283 7.98 -1.57 7.86
CA PHE A 283 7.77 -1.96 6.48
C PHE A 283 7.94 -3.48 6.42
N SER A 284 6.86 -4.19 6.12
CA SER A 284 6.81 -5.64 6.16
C SER A 284 6.85 -6.20 4.75
N VAL A 285 7.75 -7.15 4.53
CA VAL A 285 7.76 -7.98 3.33
C VAL A 285 6.90 -9.21 3.60
N THR A 286 6.09 -9.62 2.63
CA THR A 286 5.38 -10.90 2.70
C THR A 286 5.16 -11.43 1.29
N PHE A 287 4.56 -12.60 1.16
CA PHE A 287 4.18 -13.16 -0.12
C PHE A 287 2.75 -12.76 -0.46
N GLY A 288 2.57 -12.08 -1.58
CA GLY A 288 1.27 -11.90 -2.25
C GLY A 288 1.09 -12.99 -3.31
N ARG A 289 -0.16 -13.35 -3.59
CA ARG A 289 -0.43 -14.26 -4.71
C ARG A 289 -0.23 -13.52 -6.02
N VAL A 290 0.36 -14.21 -6.97
CA VAL A 290 0.51 -13.72 -8.34
C VAL A 290 -0.78 -14.05 -9.09
N HIS A 291 -1.40 -13.03 -9.65
CA HIS A 291 -2.51 -13.23 -10.57
C HIS A 291 -2.05 -13.84 -11.90
N PRO A 292 -2.67 -14.95 -12.35
CA PRO A 292 -2.37 -15.56 -13.64
C PRO A 292 -2.79 -14.68 -14.83
#